data_AF-A0A804LEQ0-F1
#
_entry.id   AF-A0A804LEQ0-F1
#
_cell.length_a   1.000
_cell.length_b   1.000
_cell.length_c   1.000
_cell.angle_alpha   90.00
_cell.angle_beta   90.00
_cell.angle_gamma   90.00
#
_symmetry.space_group_name_H-M   'P 1'
#
loop_
_entity.id
_entity.type
_entity.pdbx_description
1 polymer ?
#
loop_
_entity_poly.entity_id
_entity_poly.type
_entity_poly.pdbx_seq_one_letter_code
_entity_poly.pdbx_strand_id
1 'polypeptide(L)'
;MHAACSRNCLSDLLHCQRHWRCRCPYQLSPARGMTRGRSVKDRSKKKRVHALEVATERWKVLSKVLAVVDALKKEDEHVTPLKRLEILRPQLGLVKPHKVAHFVRRSPHLFEVCRDSRGVMWAGLSPQAEALVEEEARLLEDHSPVAVQYVTRMLMMSVDRRLPVDKIAHFRRDMGLPHDFRTRWVHMFPEHFRLVRLEDGEYLELISWDPTWAVTELEKKASVSTGDAIASSPGELSLPFPMKFPPNFTTYYRFRGKAHHYVKMGNTDQFQKVTYLSPYAEAKGLTPGSPEFDKRAVAVMHEILSFMLEKRLVTDHLTHFRREFVMPQKLMRLLLKHYGIFYVSERGKRLSVFLTEAYDGNELIEKCPLVRWREKLLQLTGYRGRLKNLGKVDVCSDSDEYLLGHDDDDDVLDVESENPDDILDDCSISDDSEMDLGDADADEFCRD
;
A
#
# COMPACT_ATOMS: atom_id res chain seq x y z
N MET A 1 -7.79 -35.68 48.66
CA MET A 1 -6.53 -35.17 49.25
C MET A 1 -6.40 -33.65 49.08
N HIS A 2 -7.41 -32.85 49.45
CA HIS A 2 -7.31 -31.39 49.38
C HIS A 2 -6.88 -30.81 50.73
N ALA A 3 -5.61 -30.46 50.83
CA ALA A 3 -5.08 -29.69 51.95
C ALA A 3 -5.42 -28.20 51.72
N ALA A 4 -6.43 -27.72 52.46
CA ALA A 4 -6.69 -26.29 52.62
C ALA A 4 -5.65 -25.72 53.58
N CYS A 5 -4.69 -24.95 53.05
CA CYS A 5 -3.70 -24.26 53.87
C CYS A 5 -4.34 -22.98 54.40
N SER A 6 -4.68 -23.00 55.69
CA SER A 6 -5.20 -21.86 56.44
C SER A 6 -4.08 -21.19 57.23
N ARG A 7 -4.24 -19.87 57.41
CA ARG A 7 -3.82 -19.03 58.56
C ARG A 7 -2.39 -18.48 58.58
N ASN A 8 -2.37 -17.17 58.34
CA ASN A 8 -1.86 -16.14 59.27
C ASN A 8 -0.53 -16.44 59.95
N CYS A 9 0.55 -15.91 59.37
CA CYS A 9 1.72 -15.50 60.13
C CYS A 9 2.05 -14.04 59.80
N LEU A 10 1.91 -13.21 60.84
CA LEU A 10 2.86 -12.17 61.22
C LEU A 10 2.76 -10.83 60.47
N SER A 11 1.71 -10.12 60.88
CA SER A 11 1.65 -8.67 61.06
C SER A 11 2.64 -8.14 62.11
N ASP A 12 3.93 -8.44 61.99
CA ASP A 12 4.97 -7.90 62.87
C ASP A 12 6.18 -7.44 62.07
N LEU A 13 6.05 -6.29 61.41
CA LEU A 13 7.17 -5.38 61.09
C LEU A 13 6.61 -3.96 60.84
N LEU A 14 5.62 -3.58 61.66
CA LEU A 14 5.19 -2.20 61.88
C LEU A 14 5.78 -1.70 63.20
N HIS A 15 7.08 -1.40 63.25
CA HIS A 15 7.62 -0.51 64.28
C HIS A 15 8.93 0.14 63.86
N CYS A 16 8.93 1.48 63.94
CA CYS A 16 10.07 2.40 63.99
C CYS A 16 11.03 2.40 62.79
N GLN A 17 11.53 3.52 62.28
CA GLN A 17 11.47 4.95 62.58
C GLN A 17 12.09 5.61 61.33
N ARG A 18 11.39 6.54 60.66
CA ARG A 18 11.69 7.98 60.67
C ARG A 18 13.15 8.38 60.35
N HIS A 19 13.24 9.32 59.41
CA HIS A 19 14.37 10.20 59.08
C HIS A 19 15.43 9.69 58.10
N TRP A 20 15.11 9.79 56.80
CA TRP A 20 16.03 10.40 55.83
C TRP A 20 15.25 11.37 54.93
N ARG A 21 15.19 12.64 55.36
CA ARG A 21 14.89 13.78 54.49
C ARG A 21 16.14 14.08 53.67
N CYS A 22 16.29 13.45 52.51
CA CYS A 22 17.24 13.94 51.50
C CYS A 22 16.47 14.84 50.53
N ARG A 23 16.55 16.16 50.76
CA ARG A 23 16.13 17.16 49.79
C ARG A 23 17.18 17.20 48.69
N CYS A 24 16.90 16.59 47.54
CA CYS A 24 17.63 16.87 46.31
C CYS A 24 16.72 17.70 45.38
N PRO A 25 16.98 19.00 45.19
CA PRO A 25 16.22 19.82 44.27
C PRO A 25 16.72 19.58 42.83
N TYR A 26 15.82 19.74 41.86
CA TYR A 26 16.09 19.73 40.41
C TYR A 26 16.27 18.37 39.72
N GLN A 27 15.20 17.58 39.67
CA GLN A 27 14.93 16.73 38.50
C GLN A 27 13.43 16.82 38.17
N LEU A 28 12.96 18.02 37.83
CA LEU A 28 11.78 18.17 36.96
C LEU A 28 12.21 17.70 35.57
N SER A 29 12.36 16.39 35.39
CA SER A 29 12.36 15.83 34.05
C SER A 29 10.98 16.11 33.48
N PRO A 30 10.84 16.95 32.43
CA PRO A 30 9.55 17.10 31.79
C PRO A 30 9.26 15.72 31.21
N ALA A 31 8.29 15.03 31.79
CA ALA A 31 7.67 13.88 31.16
C ALA A 31 7.30 14.37 29.76
N ARG A 32 8.08 13.96 28.75
CA ARG A 32 7.75 14.17 27.35
C ARG A 32 6.45 13.41 27.18
N GLY A 33 5.33 14.11 27.38
CA GLY A 33 4.01 13.54 27.17
C GLY A 33 4.07 12.96 25.78
N MET A 34 4.00 11.63 25.68
CA MET A 34 3.92 10.94 24.41
C MET A 34 2.77 11.58 23.67
N THR A 35 3.06 12.43 22.69
CA THR A 35 2.02 12.99 21.84
C THR A 35 1.33 11.77 21.24
N ARG A 36 0.08 11.50 21.66
CA ARG A 36 -0.74 10.45 21.07
C ARG A 36 -0.65 10.64 19.56
N GLY A 37 -0.08 9.65 18.86
CA GLY A 37 -0.01 9.69 17.41
C GLY A 37 -1.43 9.87 16.90
N ARG A 38 -1.67 10.89 16.06
CA ARG A 38 -3.00 11.07 15.48
C ARG A 38 -3.27 9.86 14.59
N SER A 39 -4.32 9.10 14.89
CA SER A 39 -4.75 8.03 13.98
C SER A 39 -5.27 8.66 12.69
N VAL A 40 -5.19 7.90 11.60
CA VAL A 40 -5.84 8.28 10.34
C VAL A 40 -7.34 8.48 10.61
N LYS A 41 -7.96 7.58 11.38
CA LYS A 41 -9.37 7.63 11.79
C LYS A 41 -9.78 8.90 12.53
N ASP A 42 -8.84 9.54 13.24
CA ASP A 42 -9.08 10.80 13.98
C ASP A 42 -9.04 12.04 13.06
N ARG A 43 -8.96 11.84 11.74
CA ARG A 43 -8.85 12.92 10.77
C ARG A 43 -10.15 13.73 10.69
N SER A 44 -10.00 15.05 10.80
CA SER A 44 -11.09 16.01 10.59
C SER A 44 -11.74 15.85 9.21
N LYS A 45 -13.07 15.95 9.15
CA LYS A 45 -13.87 15.96 7.90
C LYS A 45 -13.35 16.98 6.87
N LYS A 46 -12.76 18.10 7.31
CA LYS A 46 -12.18 19.14 6.44
C LYS A 46 -10.92 18.71 5.68
N LYS A 47 -10.27 17.61 6.09
CA LYS A 47 -9.06 17.09 5.45
C LYS A 47 -9.33 15.92 4.50
N ARG A 48 -10.59 15.50 4.36
CA ARG A 48 -10.97 14.41 3.45
C ARG A 48 -11.08 14.96 2.03
N VAL A 49 -10.48 14.26 1.08
CA VAL A 49 -10.55 14.58 -0.34
C VAL A 49 -11.49 13.57 -0.97
N HIS A 50 -12.74 13.99 -1.16
CA HIS A 50 -13.80 13.10 -1.60
C HIS A 50 -13.50 12.41 -2.93
N ALA A 51 -12.91 13.15 -3.86
CA ALA A 51 -12.59 12.66 -5.18
C ALA A 51 -11.53 11.54 -5.19
N LEU A 52 -10.55 11.59 -4.28
CA LEU A 52 -9.55 10.54 -4.09
C LEU A 52 -10.13 9.31 -3.38
N GLU A 53 -11.16 9.47 -2.54
CA GLU A 53 -11.92 8.33 -2.02
C GLU A 53 -12.64 7.58 -3.15
N VAL A 54 -13.25 8.31 -4.09
CA VAL A 54 -13.87 7.70 -5.29
C VAL A 54 -12.83 6.95 -6.12
N ALA A 55 -11.64 7.53 -6.32
CA ALA A 55 -10.53 6.84 -7.01
C ALA A 55 -10.13 5.54 -6.28
N THR A 56 -10.12 5.55 -4.95
CA THR A 56 -9.86 4.33 -4.15
C THR A 56 -10.91 3.26 -4.38
N GLU A 57 -12.20 3.62 -4.45
CA GLU A 57 -13.28 2.67 -4.71
C GLU A 57 -13.20 2.08 -6.13
N ARG A 58 -12.92 2.92 -7.14
CA ARG A 58 -12.66 2.45 -8.53
C ARG A 58 -11.54 1.40 -8.56
N TRP A 59 -10.44 1.67 -7.86
CA TRP A 59 -9.31 0.76 -7.78
C TRP A 59 -9.65 -0.58 -7.09
N LYS A 60 -10.50 -0.58 -6.06
CA LYS A 60 -10.94 -1.81 -5.39
C LYS A 60 -11.71 -2.71 -6.36
N VAL A 61 -12.67 -2.15 -7.08
CA VAL A 61 -13.47 -2.90 -8.06
C VAL A 61 -12.54 -3.53 -9.10
N LEU A 62 -11.63 -2.71 -9.65
CA LEU A 62 -10.65 -3.15 -10.62
C LEU A 62 -9.75 -4.26 -10.07
N SER A 63 -9.27 -4.14 -8.84
CA SER A 63 -8.39 -5.14 -8.21
C SER A 63 -9.09 -6.50 -8.08
N LYS A 64 -10.39 -6.52 -7.81
CA LYS A 64 -11.19 -7.74 -7.74
C LYS A 64 -11.35 -8.40 -9.10
N VAL A 65 -11.69 -7.60 -10.12
CA VAL A 65 -11.82 -8.07 -11.51
C VAL A 65 -10.49 -8.66 -11.98
N LEU A 66 -9.39 -7.95 -11.75
CA LEU A 66 -8.06 -8.40 -12.10
C LEU A 66 -7.61 -9.66 -11.34
N ALA A 67 -8.17 -9.96 -10.16
CA ALA A 67 -7.88 -11.21 -9.47
C ALA A 67 -8.54 -12.40 -10.20
N VAL A 68 -9.77 -12.22 -10.68
CA VAL A 68 -10.48 -13.26 -11.47
C VAL A 68 -9.84 -13.42 -12.85
N VAL A 69 -9.51 -12.31 -13.53
CA VAL A 69 -8.83 -12.36 -14.84
C VAL A 69 -7.47 -13.07 -14.73
N ASP A 70 -6.64 -12.74 -13.72
CA ASP A 70 -5.35 -13.42 -13.52
C ASP A 70 -5.52 -14.93 -13.23
N ALA A 71 -6.61 -15.34 -12.58
CA ALA A 71 -6.87 -16.76 -12.30
C ALA A 71 -7.30 -17.51 -13.56
N LEU A 72 -8.18 -16.92 -14.37
CA LEU A 72 -8.63 -17.51 -15.64
C LEU A 72 -7.50 -17.55 -16.68
N LYS A 73 -6.65 -16.52 -16.73
CA LYS A 73 -5.49 -16.44 -17.65
C LYS A 73 -4.48 -17.59 -17.45
N LYS A 74 -4.46 -18.22 -16.28
CA LYS A 74 -3.54 -19.33 -15.96
C LYS A 74 -4.08 -20.70 -16.35
N GLU A 75 -5.36 -20.80 -16.65
CA GLU A 75 -6.04 -22.05 -16.98
C GLU A 75 -6.06 -22.23 -18.50
N ASP A 76 -6.09 -23.48 -18.96
CA ASP A 76 -6.17 -23.80 -20.38
C ASP A 76 -7.50 -23.30 -20.97
N GLU A 77 -7.47 -22.77 -22.19
CA GLU A 77 -8.62 -22.15 -22.87
C GLU A 77 -9.28 -20.99 -22.08
N HIS A 78 -8.61 -20.45 -21.05
CA HIS A 78 -9.14 -19.43 -20.15
C HIS A 78 -10.46 -19.80 -19.44
N VAL A 79 -10.72 -21.09 -19.24
CA VAL A 79 -11.97 -21.62 -18.71
C VAL A 79 -11.69 -22.51 -17.50
N THR A 80 -12.50 -22.38 -16.44
CA THR A 80 -12.37 -23.22 -15.23
C THR A 80 -13.73 -23.49 -14.59
N PRO A 81 -13.91 -24.62 -13.88
CA PRO A 81 -15.14 -24.87 -13.13
C PRO A 81 -15.37 -23.75 -12.11
N LEU A 82 -16.58 -23.20 -12.07
CA LEU A 82 -16.91 -22.04 -11.22
C LEU A 82 -16.62 -22.29 -9.73
N LYS A 83 -16.72 -23.56 -9.30
CA LYS A 83 -16.36 -23.99 -7.94
C LYS A 83 -14.89 -23.74 -7.60
N ARG A 84 -13.96 -23.88 -8.55
CA ARG A 84 -12.52 -23.62 -8.33
C ARG A 84 -12.24 -22.15 -8.08
N LEU A 85 -13.00 -21.24 -8.69
CA LEU A 85 -12.87 -19.79 -8.47
C LEU A 85 -13.26 -19.35 -7.06
N GLU A 86 -13.98 -20.16 -6.28
CA GLU A 86 -14.31 -19.84 -4.89
C GLU A 86 -13.07 -19.69 -3.98
N ILE A 87 -11.90 -20.22 -4.39
CA ILE A 87 -10.63 -19.98 -3.70
C ILE A 87 -10.25 -18.49 -3.65
N LEU A 88 -10.74 -17.68 -4.60
CA LEU A 88 -10.48 -16.24 -4.67
C LEU A 88 -11.35 -15.43 -3.71
N ARG A 89 -12.29 -16.07 -3.00
CA ARG A 89 -13.21 -15.41 -2.07
C ARG A 89 -12.54 -14.43 -1.10
N PRO A 90 -11.39 -14.75 -0.45
CA PRO A 90 -10.72 -13.82 0.45
C PRO A 90 -10.16 -12.58 -0.28
N GLN A 91 -9.61 -12.77 -1.49
CA GLN A 91 -9.06 -11.68 -2.32
C GLN A 91 -10.15 -10.75 -2.83
N LEU A 92 -11.33 -11.32 -3.13
CA LEU A 92 -12.51 -10.57 -3.54
C LEU A 92 -13.20 -9.86 -2.37
N GLY A 93 -12.81 -10.13 -1.13
CA GLY A 93 -13.41 -9.55 0.07
C GLY A 93 -14.82 -10.06 0.38
N LEU A 94 -15.25 -11.16 -0.25
CA LEU A 94 -16.62 -11.65 -0.12
C LEU A 94 -16.82 -12.41 1.20
N VAL A 95 -17.69 -11.87 2.06
CA VAL A 95 -18.16 -12.56 3.28
C VAL A 95 -19.31 -13.52 2.96
N LYS A 96 -19.52 -14.55 3.80
CA LYS A 96 -20.71 -15.42 3.68
C LYS A 96 -21.98 -14.59 3.90
N PRO A 97 -23.04 -14.75 3.06
CA PRO A 97 -23.28 -15.85 2.12
C PRO A 97 -22.79 -15.63 0.67
N HIS A 98 -22.21 -14.48 0.35
CA HIS A 98 -21.91 -14.10 -1.04
C HIS A 98 -20.84 -14.99 -1.69
N LYS A 99 -21.18 -15.51 -2.87
CA LYS A 99 -20.35 -16.44 -3.66
C LYS A 99 -19.59 -15.71 -4.76
N VAL A 100 -18.43 -16.25 -5.16
CA VAL A 100 -17.68 -15.76 -6.31
C VAL A 100 -18.52 -15.87 -7.59
N ALA A 101 -19.36 -16.91 -7.68
CA ALA A 101 -20.36 -17.07 -8.73
C ALA A 101 -21.19 -15.80 -9.01
N HIS A 102 -21.67 -15.11 -7.98
CA HIS A 102 -22.48 -13.90 -8.13
C HIS A 102 -21.67 -12.75 -8.73
N PHE A 103 -20.42 -12.59 -8.29
CA PHE A 103 -19.50 -11.59 -8.80
C PHE A 103 -19.23 -11.78 -10.30
N VAL A 104 -18.93 -13.02 -10.71
CA VAL A 104 -18.64 -13.37 -12.11
C VAL A 104 -19.85 -13.09 -13.01
N ARG A 105 -21.05 -13.54 -12.60
CA ARG A 105 -22.30 -13.32 -13.37
C ARG A 105 -22.67 -11.85 -13.55
N ARG A 106 -22.29 -10.99 -12.61
CA ARG A 106 -22.62 -9.55 -12.64
C ARG A 106 -21.76 -8.75 -13.62
N SER A 107 -20.67 -9.32 -14.13
CA SER A 107 -19.81 -8.71 -15.14
C SER A 107 -19.83 -9.50 -16.46
N PRO A 108 -20.99 -9.62 -17.14
CA PRO A 108 -21.14 -10.48 -18.33
C PRO A 108 -20.29 -10.03 -19.52
N HIS A 109 -19.89 -8.75 -19.56
CA HIS A 109 -18.98 -8.25 -20.59
C HIS A 109 -17.53 -8.74 -20.41
N LEU A 110 -17.18 -9.25 -19.23
CA LEU A 110 -15.84 -9.73 -18.90
C LEU A 110 -15.79 -11.25 -18.73
N PHE A 111 -16.84 -11.83 -18.19
CA PHE A 111 -16.88 -13.25 -17.87
C PHE A 111 -18.13 -13.90 -18.43
N GLU A 112 -17.96 -15.08 -18.98
CA GLU A 112 -19.04 -15.94 -19.43
C GLU A 112 -19.23 -17.08 -18.44
N VAL A 113 -20.49 -17.45 -18.19
CA VAL A 113 -20.83 -18.59 -17.31
C VAL A 113 -21.72 -19.55 -18.09
N CYS A 114 -21.23 -20.76 -18.30
CA CYS A 114 -21.89 -21.79 -19.09
C CYS A 114 -22.17 -23.03 -18.24
N ARG A 115 -23.25 -23.75 -18.56
CA ARG A 115 -23.59 -25.03 -17.92
C ARG A 115 -23.29 -26.17 -18.89
N ASP A 116 -22.49 -27.13 -18.45
CA ASP A 116 -22.24 -28.36 -19.19
C ASP A 116 -23.45 -29.32 -19.10
N SER A 117 -23.52 -30.29 -20.01
CA SER A 117 -24.41 -31.44 -20.06
C SER A 117 -24.54 -32.19 -18.72
N ARG A 118 -23.44 -32.27 -17.95
CA ARG A 118 -23.40 -32.88 -16.61
C ARG A 118 -23.95 -31.98 -15.49
N GLY A 119 -24.43 -30.79 -15.85
CA GLY A 119 -24.96 -29.80 -14.92
C GLY A 119 -23.91 -28.92 -14.22
N VAL A 120 -22.61 -29.11 -14.51
CA VAL A 120 -21.51 -28.34 -13.92
C VAL A 120 -21.46 -26.93 -14.53
N MET A 121 -21.30 -25.92 -13.67
CA MET A 121 -21.12 -24.53 -14.09
C MET A 121 -19.64 -24.21 -14.32
N TRP A 122 -19.34 -23.65 -15.47
CA TRP A 122 -18.02 -23.22 -15.91
C TRP A 122 -17.99 -21.70 -16.03
N ALA A 123 -16.86 -21.10 -15.73
CA ALA A 123 -16.61 -19.69 -15.98
C ALA A 123 -15.40 -19.53 -16.90
N GLY A 124 -15.52 -18.62 -17.85
CA GLY A 124 -14.47 -18.26 -18.79
C GLY A 124 -14.36 -16.77 -19.00
N LEU A 125 -13.29 -16.35 -19.68
CA LEU A 125 -13.19 -15.00 -20.22
C LEU A 125 -14.14 -14.85 -21.41
N SER A 126 -14.83 -13.70 -21.48
CA SER A 126 -15.55 -13.35 -22.72
C SER A 126 -14.55 -13.05 -23.85
N PRO A 127 -14.95 -13.15 -25.13
CA PRO A 127 -14.08 -12.75 -26.25
C PRO A 127 -13.56 -11.30 -26.13
N GLN A 128 -14.36 -10.43 -25.51
CA GLN A 128 -13.96 -9.06 -25.22
C GLN A 128 -12.88 -8.99 -24.12
N ALA A 129 -12.97 -9.82 -23.08
CA ALA A 129 -11.95 -9.89 -22.04
C ALA A 129 -10.66 -10.54 -22.54
N GLU A 130 -10.75 -11.55 -23.42
CA GLU A 130 -9.56 -12.14 -24.05
C GLU A 130 -8.79 -11.10 -24.88
N ALA A 131 -9.51 -10.31 -25.68
CA ALA A 131 -8.91 -9.20 -26.42
C ALA A 131 -8.23 -8.17 -25.49
N LEU A 132 -8.78 -7.94 -24.30
CA LEU A 132 -8.17 -7.06 -23.29
C LEU A 132 -6.94 -7.67 -22.63
N VAL A 133 -6.91 -8.99 -22.41
CA VAL A 133 -5.74 -9.69 -21.86
C VAL A 133 -4.58 -9.65 -22.85
N GLU A 134 -4.87 -9.84 -24.12
CA GLU A 134 -3.90 -9.75 -25.21
C GLU A 134 -3.43 -8.29 -25.42
N GLU A 135 -4.32 -7.31 -25.27
CA GLU A 135 -3.95 -5.88 -25.21
C GLU A 135 -3.04 -5.57 -24.01
N GLU A 136 -3.33 -6.11 -22.82
CA GLU A 136 -2.50 -5.94 -21.62
C GLU A 136 -1.08 -6.46 -21.84
N ALA A 137 -0.94 -7.64 -22.45
CA ALA A 137 0.37 -8.25 -22.71
C ALA A 137 1.25 -7.35 -23.59
N ARG A 138 0.70 -6.80 -24.68
CA ARG A 138 1.40 -5.84 -25.54
C ARG A 138 1.77 -4.56 -24.79
N LEU A 139 0.85 -4.01 -24.01
CA LEU A 139 1.10 -2.79 -23.24
C LEU A 139 2.19 -2.97 -22.17
N LEU A 140 2.29 -4.16 -21.58
CA LEU A 140 3.36 -4.49 -20.62
C LEU A 140 4.72 -4.62 -21.32
N GLU A 141 4.77 -5.16 -22.54
CA GLU A 141 5.98 -5.22 -23.35
C GLU A 141 6.46 -3.80 -23.73
N ASP A 142 5.57 -2.95 -24.21
CA ASP A 142 5.86 -1.55 -24.55
C ASP A 142 6.32 -0.73 -23.31
N HIS A 143 5.77 -1.04 -22.13
CA HIS A 143 6.12 -0.37 -20.87
C HIS A 143 7.42 -0.92 -20.25
N SER A 144 7.95 -2.05 -20.73
CA SER A 144 9.10 -2.72 -20.14
C SER A 144 10.33 -1.81 -19.96
N PRO A 145 10.75 -0.98 -20.93
CA PRO A 145 11.90 -0.08 -20.75
C PRO A 145 11.71 0.94 -19.61
N VAL A 146 10.48 1.45 -19.46
CA VAL A 146 10.12 2.37 -18.37
C VAL A 146 10.15 1.65 -17.03
N ALA A 147 9.65 0.41 -16.97
CA ALA A 147 9.72 -0.41 -15.77
C ALA A 147 11.17 -0.71 -15.36
N VAL A 148 12.06 -1.02 -16.31
CA VAL A 148 13.51 -1.20 -16.06
C VAL A 148 14.12 0.07 -15.48
N GLN A 149 13.80 1.23 -16.04
CA GLN A 149 14.27 2.50 -15.52
C GLN A 149 13.81 2.73 -14.07
N TYR A 150 12.53 2.48 -13.75
CA TYR A 150 12.01 2.67 -12.40
C TYR A 150 12.61 1.70 -11.39
N VAL A 151 12.74 0.41 -11.72
CA VAL A 151 13.40 -0.58 -10.85
C VAL A 151 14.86 -0.19 -10.61
N THR A 152 15.58 0.19 -11.66
CA THR A 152 16.98 0.64 -11.54
C THR A 152 17.09 1.87 -10.64
N ARG A 153 16.22 2.87 -10.81
CA ARG A 153 16.19 4.06 -9.96
C ARG A 153 15.87 3.73 -8.51
N MET A 154 15.01 2.75 -8.26
CA MET A 154 14.78 2.26 -6.89
C MET A 154 16.03 1.62 -6.29
N LEU A 155 16.76 0.80 -7.05
CA LEU A 155 18.06 0.27 -6.61
C LEU A 155 19.08 1.38 -6.35
N MET A 156 19.09 2.43 -7.18
CA MET A 156 19.99 3.58 -6.97
C MET A 156 19.70 4.35 -5.67
N MET A 157 18.45 4.36 -5.20
CA MET A 157 18.06 4.99 -3.92
C MET A 157 18.27 4.07 -2.72
N SER A 158 18.52 2.77 -2.93
CA SER A 158 18.56 1.79 -1.84
C SER A 158 19.95 1.67 -1.22
N VAL A 159 19.98 1.29 0.06
CA VAL A 159 21.19 0.96 0.79
C VAL A 159 21.89 -0.21 0.10
N ASP A 160 23.21 -0.06 -0.09
CA ASP A 160 24.06 -1.01 -0.80
C ASP A 160 23.59 -1.34 -2.23
N ARG A 161 22.68 -0.53 -2.78
CA ARG A 161 22.15 -0.63 -4.15
C ARG A 161 21.48 -1.96 -4.46
N ARG A 162 20.90 -2.58 -3.43
CA ARG A 162 20.18 -3.85 -3.52
C ARG A 162 18.79 -3.75 -2.90
N LEU A 163 17.86 -4.56 -3.40
CA LEU A 163 16.50 -4.67 -2.90
C LEU A 163 16.02 -6.13 -2.95
N PRO A 164 15.30 -6.65 -1.93
CA PRO A 164 14.74 -7.99 -1.99
C PRO A 164 13.74 -8.14 -3.15
N VAL A 165 13.87 -9.22 -3.92
CA VAL A 165 13.01 -9.49 -5.09
C VAL A 165 11.54 -9.63 -4.69
N ASP A 166 11.28 -10.31 -3.58
CA ASP A 166 9.93 -10.49 -3.06
C ASP A 166 9.22 -9.17 -2.74
N LYS A 167 9.97 -8.21 -2.19
CA LYS A 167 9.41 -6.90 -1.86
C LYS A 167 9.09 -6.10 -3.13
N ILE A 168 9.95 -6.17 -4.16
CA ILE A 168 9.68 -5.50 -5.44
C ILE A 168 8.45 -6.10 -6.11
N ALA A 169 8.26 -7.42 -6.01
CA ALA A 169 7.09 -8.10 -6.58
C ALA A 169 5.75 -7.62 -6.00
N HIS A 170 5.72 -7.04 -4.79
CA HIS A 170 4.52 -6.38 -4.27
C HIS A 170 4.09 -5.16 -5.09
N PHE A 171 5.04 -4.49 -5.76
CA PHE A 171 4.76 -3.39 -6.69
C PHE A 171 4.36 -3.84 -8.08
N ARG A 172 4.26 -5.15 -8.35
CA ARG A 172 4.05 -5.67 -9.72
C ARG A 172 2.92 -4.96 -10.45
N ARG A 173 1.73 -4.93 -9.86
CA ARG A 173 0.60 -4.24 -10.48
C ARG A 173 0.78 -2.72 -10.45
N ASP A 174 1.25 -2.14 -9.34
CA ASP A 174 1.33 -0.68 -9.23
C ASP A 174 2.40 -0.05 -10.14
N MET A 175 3.46 -0.78 -10.49
CA MET A 175 4.56 -0.33 -11.37
C MET A 175 4.41 -0.82 -12.83
N GLY A 176 3.54 -1.79 -13.08
CA GLY A 176 3.36 -2.37 -14.42
C GLY A 176 4.42 -3.42 -14.77
N LEU A 177 4.86 -4.22 -13.80
CA LEU A 177 5.76 -5.34 -14.03
C LEU A 177 4.97 -6.57 -14.52
N PRO A 178 5.55 -7.42 -15.38
CA PRO A 178 4.87 -8.60 -15.90
C PRO A 178 4.71 -9.69 -14.83
N HIS A 179 3.88 -10.71 -15.12
CA HIS A 179 3.57 -11.78 -14.15
C HIS A 179 4.78 -12.64 -13.79
N ASP A 180 5.62 -12.90 -14.79
CA ASP A 180 6.88 -13.63 -14.72
C ASP A 180 8.06 -12.74 -14.28
N PHE A 181 7.77 -11.64 -13.57
CA PHE A 181 8.78 -10.72 -13.05
C PHE A 181 9.92 -11.48 -12.34
N ARG A 182 9.56 -12.39 -11.42
CA ARG A 182 10.52 -13.12 -10.57
C ARG A 182 11.35 -14.15 -11.33
N THR A 183 10.79 -14.78 -12.35
CA THR A 183 11.38 -15.96 -12.99
C THR A 183 12.08 -15.65 -14.30
N ARG A 184 11.58 -14.67 -15.06
CA ARG A 184 12.11 -14.35 -16.40
C ARG A 184 12.56 -12.90 -16.50
N TRP A 185 11.71 -11.95 -16.14
CA TRP A 185 11.98 -10.52 -16.39
C TRP A 185 13.26 -10.02 -15.72
N VAL A 186 13.53 -10.45 -14.47
CA VAL A 186 14.76 -10.08 -13.75
C VAL A 186 16.06 -10.53 -14.44
N HIS A 187 15.99 -11.51 -15.34
CA HIS A 187 17.14 -12.01 -16.11
C HIS A 187 17.27 -11.39 -17.51
N MET A 188 16.27 -10.61 -17.96
CA MET A 188 16.26 -10.02 -19.30
C MET A 188 17.18 -8.81 -19.45
N PHE A 189 17.58 -8.18 -18.34
CA PHE A 189 18.33 -6.92 -18.32
C PHE A 189 19.64 -7.02 -17.51
N PRO A 190 20.56 -7.95 -17.86
CA PRO A 190 21.81 -8.18 -17.14
C PRO A 190 22.79 -7.01 -17.18
N GLU A 191 22.53 -5.96 -17.97
CA GLU A 191 23.31 -4.72 -18.03
C GLU A 191 22.96 -3.75 -16.89
N HIS A 192 21.75 -3.85 -16.34
CA HIS A 192 21.23 -2.93 -15.33
C HIS A 192 21.31 -3.52 -13.93
N PHE A 193 20.90 -4.78 -13.76
CA PHE A 193 20.87 -5.43 -12.46
C PHE A 193 21.12 -6.94 -12.56
N ARG A 194 21.58 -7.53 -11.45
CA ARG A 194 21.80 -8.97 -11.30
C ARG A 194 21.08 -9.52 -10.09
N LEU A 195 20.75 -10.80 -10.15
CA LEU A 195 20.21 -11.56 -9.03
C LEU A 195 21.35 -12.05 -8.13
N VAL A 196 21.26 -11.76 -6.83
CA VAL A 196 22.21 -12.20 -5.81
C VAL A 196 21.43 -12.92 -4.72
N ARG A 197 21.86 -14.13 -4.37
CA ARG A 197 21.28 -14.89 -3.26
C ARG A 197 22.09 -14.65 -1.99
N LEU A 198 21.42 -14.16 -0.95
CA LEU A 198 21.96 -13.96 0.39
C LEU A 198 21.24 -14.92 1.36
N GLU A 199 21.69 -14.96 2.62
CA GLU A 199 21.10 -15.81 3.66
C GLU A 199 19.59 -15.57 3.81
N ASP A 200 19.17 -14.31 3.76
CA ASP A 200 17.76 -13.88 3.93
C ASP A 200 16.89 -14.05 2.67
N GLY A 201 17.43 -14.57 1.55
CA GLY A 201 16.70 -14.76 0.30
C GLY A 201 17.34 -14.10 -0.92
N GLU A 202 16.53 -13.88 -1.96
CA GLU A 202 16.99 -13.35 -3.24
C GLU A 202 16.88 -11.83 -3.34
N TYR A 203 17.96 -11.19 -3.78
CA TYR A 203 18.10 -9.75 -3.92
C TYR A 203 18.40 -9.38 -5.36
N LEU A 204 17.81 -8.28 -5.80
CA LEU A 204 18.21 -7.62 -7.03
C LEU A 204 19.27 -6.58 -6.67
N GLU A 205 20.42 -6.60 -7.34
CA GLU A 205 21.55 -5.69 -7.11
C GLU A 205 21.85 -4.89 -8.37
N LEU A 206 22.08 -3.58 -8.20
CA LEU A 206 22.50 -2.69 -9.27
C LEU A 206 23.90 -3.03 -9.78
N ILE A 207 24.06 -3.13 -11.10
CA ILE A 207 25.38 -3.38 -11.72
C ILE A 207 26.06 -2.06 -12.07
N SER A 208 25.37 -1.21 -12.82
CA SER A 208 25.91 0.03 -13.36
C SER A 208 25.13 1.24 -12.85
N TRP A 209 25.85 2.29 -12.45
CA TRP A 209 25.24 3.55 -12.05
C TRP A 209 25.14 4.48 -13.26
N ASP A 210 23.92 4.82 -13.66
CA ASP A 210 23.68 5.81 -14.70
C ASP A 210 23.31 7.18 -14.08
N PRO A 211 24.18 8.19 -14.16
CA PRO A 211 23.88 9.54 -13.65
C PRO A 211 22.67 10.20 -14.31
N THR A 212 22.32 9.82 -15.54
CA THR A 212 21.16 10.40 -16.25
C THR A 212 19.84 10.00 -15.61
N TRP A 213 19.80 8.87 -14.91
CA TRP A 213 18.63 8.38 -14.18
C TRP A 213 18.59 8.87 -12.72
N ALA A 214 19.68 9.44 -12.21
CA ALA A 214 19.80 10.00 -10.87
C ALA A 214 19.16 11.40 -10.73
N VAL A 215 18.05 11.65 -11.43
CA VAL A 215 17.31 12.91 -11.42
C VAL A 215 15.88 12.62 -10.99
N THR A 216 15.42 13.30 -9.94
CA THR A 216 14.08 13.08 -9.38
C THR A 216 12.97 13.54 -10.33
N GLU A 217 11.79 12.94 -10.21
CA GLU A 217 10.61 13.40 -10.97
C GLU A 217 10.22 14.84 -10.58
N LEU A 218 10.53 15.25 -9.35
CA LEU A 218 10.35 16.63 -8.90
C LEU A 218 11.29 17.60 -9.65
N GLU A 219 12.57 17.26 -9.79
CA GLU A 219 13.55 18.06 -10.54
C GLU A 219 13.15 18.18 -12.02
N LYS A 220 12.72 17.08 -12.65
CA LYS A 220 12.26 17.07 -14.04
C LYS A 220 11.08 18.02 -14.26
N LYS A 221 10.10 18.03 -13.36
CA LYS A 221 8.96 18.95 -13.46
C LYS A 221 9.36 20.41 -13.24
N ALA A 222 10.30 20.64 -12.32
CA ALA A 222 10.76 21.99 -12.00
C ALA A 222 11.62 22.60 -13.12
N SER A 223 12.46 21.81 -13.79
CA SER A 223 13.25 22.25 -14.95
C SER A 223 12.38 22.63 -16.14
N VAL A 224 11.32 21.86 -16.41
CA VAL A 224 10.32 22.18 -17.46
C VAL A 224 9.58 23.48 -17.15
N SER A 225 9.28 23.75 -15.87
CA SER A 225 8.52 24.94 -15.47
C SER A 225 9.36 26.22 -15.41
N THR A 226 10.64 26.10 -15.04
CA THR A 226 11.52 27.26 -14.78
C THR A 226 12.41 27.61 -15.97
N GLY A 227 12.63 26.68 -16.92
CA GLY A 227 13.51 26.86 -18.07
C GLY A 227 15.01 26.76 -17.75
N ASP A 228 15.38 26.87 -16.47
CA ASP A 228 16.77 26.78 -16.00
C ASP A 228 17.07 25.44 -15.29
N ALA A 229 18.28 24.92 -15.51
CA ALA A 229 18.83 23.86 -14.67
C ALA A 229 19.01 24.40 -13.25
N ILE A 230 18.28 23.84 -12.28
CA ILE A 230 18.35 24.25 -10.88
C ILE A 230 19.79 24.09 -10.40
N ALA A 231 20.47 25.21 -10.12
CA ALA A 231 21.83 25.24 -9.59
C ALA A 231 21.83 24.80 -8.11
N SER A 232 21.72 23.50 -7.87
CA SER A 232 22.03 22.91 -6.56
C SER A 232 23.37 22.19 -6.60
N SER A 233 24.06 22.15 -5.46
CA SER A 233 25.25 21.32 -5.24
C SER A 233 24.96 19.86 -5.63
N PRO A 234 25.91 19.13 -6.23
CA PRO A 234 25.71 17.71 -6.55
C PRO A 234 25.24 16.94 -5.31
N GLY A 235 24.04 16.37 -5.36
CA GLY A 235 23.46 15.55 -4.29
C GLY A 235 22.64 16.31 -3.24
N GLU A 236 22.56 17.64 -3.27
CA GLU A 236 21.66 18.42 -2.40
C GLU A 236 20.54 19.04 -3.22
N LEU A 237 19.35 19.15 -2.63
CA LEU A 237 18.16 19.74 -3.24
C LEU A 237 17.50 20.71 -2.28
N SER A 238 17.03 21.83 -2.81
CA SER A 238 16.19 22.79 -2.09
C SER A 238 14.90 23.07 -2.85
N LEU A 239 14.23 21.99 -3.25
CA LEU A 239 12.98 22.08 -4.01
C LEU A 239 11.74 22.04 -3.11
N PRO A 240 10.76 22.93 -3.33
CA PRO A 240 9.46 22.83 -2.71
C PRO A 240 8.60 21.78 -3.42
N PHE A 241 7.88 20.98 -2.66
CA PHE A 241 6.89 20.04 -3.19
C PHE A 241 5.61 20.77 -3.55
N PRO A 242 5.03 20.52 -4.74
CA PRO A 242 3.68 20.97 -5.07
C PRO A 242 2.68 20.49 -4.01
N MET A 243 1.78 21.40 -3.59
CA MET A 243 0.76 21.09 -2.59
C MET A 243 -0.62 21.42 -3.12
N LYS A 244 -1.54 20.47 -2.97
CA LYS A 244 -2.97 20.66 -3.24
C LYS A 244 -3.77 20.41 -1.98
N PHE A 245 -4.68 21.33 -1.66
CA PHE A 245 -5.53 21.24 -0.49
C PHE A 245 -7.00 21.14 -0.90
N PRO A 246 -7.83 20.39 -0.15
CA PRO A 246 -9.27 20.36 -0.38
C PRO A 246 -9.88 21.78 -0.30
N PRO A 247 -10.93 22.09 -1.08
CA PRO A 247 -11.53 23.42 -1.09
C PRO A 247 -12.11 23.84 0.28
N ASN A 248 -12.62 22.89 1.06
CA ASN A 248 -13.15 23.12 2.42
C ASN A 248 -12.05 23.23 3.50
N PHE A 249 -10.77 23.17 3.12
CA PHE A 249 -9.65 23.25 4.05
C PHE A 249 -9.32 24.69 4.47
N THR A 250 -9.88 25.70 3.81
CA THR A 250 -9.65 27.12 4.15
C THR A 250 -10.09 27.43 5.57
N THR A 251 -9.20 28.03 6.35
CA THR A 251 -9.50 28.71 7.62
C THR A 251 -9.84 30.17 7.31
N TYR A 252 -10.49 30.87 8.23
CA TYR A 252 -10.73 32.30 8.08
C TYR A 252 -10.39 33.05 9.37
N TYR A 253 -9.97 34.31 9.23
CA TYR A 253 -9.95 35.29 10.31
C TYR A 253 -10.81 36.48 9.91
N ARG A 254 -11.33 37.22 10.89
CA ARG A 254 -12.10 38.45 10.63
C ARG A 254 -11.22 39.66 10.87
N PHE A 255 -11.14 40.54 9.89
CA PHE A 255 -10.48 41.84 10.02
C PHE A 255 -11.40 42.93 9.46
N ARG A 256 -11.70 43.95 10.26
CA ARG A 256 -12.60 45.06 9.89
C ARG A 256 -13.94 44.60 9.26
N GLY A 257 -14.59 43.61 9.88
CA GLY A 257 -15.88 43.07 9.43
C GLY A 257 -15.83 42.15 8.20
N LYS A 258 -14.67 42.02 7.53
CA LYS A 258 -14.48 41.12 6.38
C LYS A 258 -13.82 39.82 6.81
N ALA A 259 -14.33 38.69 6.30
CA ALA A 259 -13.73 37.38 6.49
C ALA A 259 -12.62 37.16 5.45
N HIS A 260 -11.39 36.94 5.92
CA HIS A 260 -10.24 36.64 5.08
C HIS A 260 -9.93 35.15 5.18
N HIS A 261 -10.09 34.43 4.07
CA HIS A 261 -9.83 33.00 3.99
C HIS A 261 -8.36 32.75 3.69
N TYR A 262 -7.75 31.81 4.40
CA TYR A 262 -6.35 31.42 4.21
C TYR A 262 -6.16 29.94 4.56
N VAL A 263 -5.09 29.33 4.04
CA VAL A 263 -4.70 27.96 4.39
C VAL A 263 -3.67 28.01 5.51
N LYS A 264 -3.96 27.38 6.65
CA LYS A 264 -3.02 27.29 7.77
C LYS A 264 -1.93 26.26 7.45
N MET A 265 -0.79 26.72 6.95
CA MET A 265 0.36 25.87 6.62
C MET A 265 1.17 25.44 7.85
N GLY A 266 1.18 26.25 8.93
CA GLY A 266 1.99 25.97 10.12
C GLY A 266 3.48 25.79 9.76
N ASN A 267 4.12 24.76 10.33
CA ASN A 267 5.54 24.47 10.09
C ASN A 267 5.84 23.94 8.67
N THR A 268 4.84 23.78 7.81
CA THR A 268 5.04 23.31 6.43
C THR A 268 5.81 24.34 5.58
N ASP A 269 5.64 25.64 5.82
CA ASP A 269 6.38 26.66 5.06
C ASP A 269 7.90 26.56 5.31
N GLN A 270 8.30 26.41 6.57
CA GLN A 270 9.69 26.18 6.93
C GLN A 270 10.20 24.86 6.33
N PHE A 271 9.40 23.80 6.36
CA PHE A 271 9.76 22.50 5.78
C PHE A 271 10.02 22.59 4.27
N GLN A 272 9.21 23.35 3.53
CA GLN A 272 9.41 23.51 2.09
C GLN A 272 10.74 24.19 1.75
N LYS A 273 11.29 25.02 2.63
CA LYS A 273 12.57 25.74 2.46
C LYS A 273 13.81 24.98 2.90
N VAL A 274 13.66 23.86 3.62
CA VAL A 274 14.81 23.07 4.11
C VAL A 274 15.59 22.46 2.94
N THR A 275 16.90 22.62 2.91
CA THR A 275 17.76 21.86 1.98
C THR A 275 17.89 20.43 2.47
N TYR A 276 17.87 19.46 1.57
CA TYR A 276 17.91 18.04 1.89
C TYR A 276 18.77 17.28 0.88
N LEU A 277 19.27 16.11 1.27
CA LEU A 277 19.99 15.23 0.36
C LEU A 277 19.03 14.64 -0.67
N SER A 278 19.46 14.60 -1.93
CA SER A 278 18.75 13.92 -3.01
C SER A 278 18.47 12.46 -2.64
N PRO A 279 17.32 11.89 -3.06
CA PRO A 279 17.05 10.47 -2.90
C PRO A 279 18.18 9.56 -3.42
N TYR A 280 18.90 9.99 -4.46
CA TYR A 280 20.02 9.29 -5.08
C TYR A 280 21.39 9.56 -4.41
N ALA A 281 21.45 10.44 -3.41
CA ALA A 281 22.66 10.68 -2.64
C ALA A 281 22.78 9.69 -1.46
N GLU A 282 24.02 9.40 -1.06
CA GLU A 282 24.32 8.48 0.04
C GLU A 282 23.76 9.00 1.37
N ALA A 283 23.00 8.16 2.06
CA ALA A 283 22.21 8.57 3.23
C ALA A 283 22.78 8.09 4.57
N LYS A 284 23.81 7.23 4.56
CA LYS A 284 24.38 6.59 5.76
C LYS A 284 24.82 7.57 6.87
N GLY A 285 25.11 8.83 6.53
CA GLY A 285 25.53 9.87 7.48
C GLY A 285 24.43 10.77 8.04
N LEU A 286 23.16 10.62 7.62
CA LEU A 286 22.10 11.51 8.07
C LEU A 286 21.66 11.20 9.51
N THR A 287 21.52 12.24 10.32
CA THR A 287 21.03 12.10 11.71
C THR A 287 19.53 11.80 11.72
N PRO A 288 19.07 10.65 12.25
CA PRO A 288 17.66 10.35 12.33
C PRO A 288 16.88 11.37 13.17
N GLY A 289 15.75 11.86 12.64
CA GLY A 289 14.90 12.84 13.32
C GLY A 289 15.29 14.30 13.08
N SER A 290 16.34 14.59 12.31
CA SER A 290 16.60 15.93 11.81
C SER A 290 15.53 16.35 10.78
N PRO A 291 15.29 17.67 10.57
CA PRO A 291 14.35 18.13 9.55
C PRO A 291 14.78 17.75 8.12
N GLU A 292 16.09 17.68 7.86
CA GLU A 292 16.68 17.23 6.59
C GLU A 292 16.40 15.75 6.34
N PHE A 293 16.52 14.91 7.37
CA PHE A 293 16.19 13.49 7.32
C PHE A 293 14.70 13.27 7.01
N ASP A 294 13.81 13.97 7.71
CA ASP A 294 12.36 13.93 7.46
C ASP A 294 12.03 14.40 6.02
N LYS A 295 12.73 15.43 5.52
CA LYS A 295 12.51 15.94 4.17
C LYS A 295 13.01 15.00 3.08
N ARG A 296 14.18 14.38 3.25
CA ARG A 296 14.66 13.32 2.36
C ARG A 296 13.68 12.15 2.32
N ALA A 297 13.15 11.72 3.47
CA ALA A 297 12.16 10.65 3.49
C ALA A 297 10.89 11.02 2.69
N VAL A 298 10.41 12.27 2.79
CA VAL A 298 9.32 12.78 1.96
C VAL A 298 9.68 12.78 0.47
N ALA A 299 10.90 13.17 0.11
CA ALA A 299 11.38 13.13 -1.26
C ALA A 299 11.41 11.70 -1.82
N VAL A 300 11.94 10.73 -1.08
CA VAL A 300 11.95 9.31 -1.44
C VAL A 300 10.53 8.77 -1.64
N MET A 301 9.60 9.09 -0.72
CA MET A 301 8.21 8.67 -0.85
C MET A 301 7.54 9.28 -2.10
N HIS A 302 7.83 10.56 -2.37
CA HIS A 302 7.34 11.25 -3.55
C HIS A 302 7.87 10.59 -4.83
N GLU A 303 9.16 10.26 -4.84
CA GLU A 303 9.83 9.62 -5.96
C GLU A 303 9.27 8.21 -6.23
N ILE A 304 9.18 7.36 -5.21
CA ILE A 304 8.61 6.00 -5.34
C ILE A 304 7.16 6.05 -5.82
N LEU A 305 6.34 6.93 -5.25
CA LEU A 305 4.96 7.10 -5.72
C LEU A 305 4.91 7.60 -7.16
N SER A 306 5.87 8.42 -7.58
CA SER A 306 5.96 8.90 -8.95
C SER A 306 6.29 7.79 -9.95
N PHE A 307 6.87 6.67 -9.52
CA PHE A 307 7.07 5.49 -10.40
C PHE A 307 5.82 4.65 -10.56
N MET A 308 4.87 4.73 -9.62
CA MET A 308 3.63 3.98 -9.72
C MET A 308 2.76 4.52 -10.87
N LEU A 309 2.10 3.63 -11.61
CA LEU A 309 1.27 3.96 -12.76
C LEU A 309 0.18 4.98 -12.40
N GLU A 310 -0.50 4.77 -11.27
CA GLU A 310 -1.57 5.64 -10.77
C GLU A 310 -1.08 6.64 -9.72
N LYS A 311 0.23 6.76 -9.47
CA LYS A 311 0.75 7.67 -8.42
C LYS A 311 0.13 7.41 -7.02
N ARG A 312 -0.20 6.14 -6.79
CA ARG A 312 -0.87 5.59 -5.61
C ARG A 312 -0.16 4.31 -5.18
N LEU A 313 -0.08 4.08 -3.89
CA LEU A 313 0.47 2.85 -3.33
C LEU A 313 -0.19 2.48 -2.00
N VAL A 314 -0.26 1.19 -1.68
CA VAL A 314 -0.65 0.73 -0.34
C VAL A 314 0.47 1.08 0.65
N THR A 315 0.11 1.71 1.78
CA THR A 315 1.11 2.25 2.72
C THR A 315 2.01 1.17 3.32
N ASP A 316 1.49 -0.03 3.49
CA ASP A 316 2.22 -1.15 4.10
C ASP A 316 3.44 -1.52 3.26
N HIS A 317 3.28 -1.59 1.93
CA HIS A 317 4.39 -1.86 1.02
C HIS A 317 5.51 -0.83 1.20
N LEU A 318 5.18 0.45 1.27
CA LEU A 318 6.16 1.50 1.52
C LEU A 318 6.84 1.35 2.90
N THR A 319 6.10 0.93 3.93
CA THR A 319 6.68 0.68 5.26
C THR A 319 7.62 -0.53 5.30
N HIS A 320 7.49 -1.50 4.39
CA HIS A 320 8.40 -2.65 4.32
C HIS A 320 9.78 -2.31 3.74
N PHE A 321 9.93 -1.15 3.08
CA PHE A 321 11.20 -0.66 2.52
C PHE A 321 11.91 0.39 3.39
N ARG A 322 11.53 0.52 4.67
CA ARG A 322 12.08 1.57 5.54
C ARG A 322 13.59 1.44 5.76
N ARG A 323 14.10 0.21 5.84
CA ARG A 323 15.53 -0.06 6.07
C ARG A 323 16.32 0.26 4.79
N GLU A 324 15.81 -0.22 3.67
CA GLU A 324 16.43 -0.11 2.35
C GLU A 324 16.50 1.32 1.85
N PHE A 325 15.50 2.18 2.12
CA PHE A 325 15.54 3.58 1.70
C PHE A 325 15.93 4.57 2.80
N VAL A 326 16.33 4.08 3.98
CA VAL A 326 16.70 4.91 5.14
C VAL A 326 15.58 5.90 5.51
N MET A 327 14.42 5.34 5.89
CA MET A 327 13.23 6.11 6.29
C MET A 327 12.91 5.96 7.79
N PRO A 328 12.24 6.94 8.41
CA PRO A 328 11.87 6.86 9.82
C PRO A 328 10.90 5.72 10.13
N GLN A 329 11.00 5.16 11.34
CA GLN A 329 10.10 4.11 11.84
C GLN A 329 8.62 4.52 11.74
N LYS A 330 8.30 5.75 12.11
CA LYS A 330 6.92 6.28 12.12
C LYS A 330 6.56 6.97 10.80
N LEU A 331 6.72 6.29 9.68
CA LEU A 331 6.50 6.83 8.32
C LEU A 331 5.10 7.43 8.14
N MET A 332 4.07 6.78 8.69
CA MET A 332 2.68 7.27 8.65
C MET A 332 2.55 8.68 9.24
N ARG A 333 3.36 9.06 10.23
CA ARG A 333 3.37 10.42 10.79
C ARG A 333 3.74 11.45 9.73
N LEU A 334 4.71 11.15 8.85
CA LEU A 334 5.11 12.05 7.77
C LEU A 334 4.00 12.17 6.73
N LEU A 335 3.43 11.05 6.28
CA LEU A 335 2.31 11.05 5.33
C LEU A 335 1.13 11.90 5.84
N LEU A 336 0.76 11.78 7.12
CA LEU A 336 -0.33 12.55 7.72
C LEU A 336 0.04 14.01 8.02
N LYS A 337 1.31 14.30 8.33
CA LYS A 337 1.82 15.66 8.56
C LYS A 337 1.81 16.46 7.26
N HIS A 338 2.23 15.84 6.16
CA HIS A 338 2.37 16.44 4.84
C HIS A 338 1.15 16.17 3.94
N TYR A 339 -0.06 16.37 4.49
CA TYR A 339 -1.34 16.08 3.82
C TYR A 339 -1.60 16.90 2.54
N GLY A 340 -0.85 17.98 2.31
CA GLY A 340 -0.90 18.75 1.07
C GLY A 340 -0.15 18.08 -0.10
N ILE A 341 0.83 17.24 0.22
CA ILE A 341 1.66 16.49 -0.75
C ILE A 341 1.09 15.08 -0.91
N PHE A 342 0.77 14.44 0.22
CA PHE A 342 0.24 13.08 0.26
C PHE A 342 -1.20 13.07 0.75
N TYR A 343 -2.05 12.28 0.11
CA TYR A 343 -3.35 11.95 0.66
C TYR A 343 -3.39 10.49 1.05
N VAL A 344 -3.66 10.20 2.32
CA VAL A 344 -3.86 8.82 2.80
C VAL A 344 -5.35 8.53 2.87
N SER A 345 -5.83 7.59 2.06
CA SER A 345 -7.20 7.08 2.06
C SER A 345 -7.36 5.98 3.11
N GLU A 346 -8.43 6.09 3.90
CA GLU A 346 -8.86 5.08 4.89
C GLU A 346 -9.80 4.04 4.28
N ARG A 347 -10.10 4.15 2.98
CA ARG A 347 -11.06 3.29 2.31
C ARG A 347 -10.43 1.92 2.06
N GLY A 348 -11.04 0.88 2.63
CA GLY A 348 -10.67 -0.52 2.40
C GLY A 348 -9.96 -1.14 3.60
N LYS A 349 -9.48 -2.38 3.42
CA LYS A 349 -8.78 -3.14 4.47
C LYS A 349 -7.40 -2.57 4.78
N ARG A 350 -6.73 -2.01 3.76
CA ARG A 350 -5.39 -1.43 3.85
C ARG A 350 -5.43 0.04 3.46
N LEU A 351 -4.62 0.86 4.12
CA LEU A 351 -4.51 2.27 3.82
C LEU A 351 -3.75 2.46 2.50
N SER A 352 -4.21 3.40 1.68
CA SER A 352 -3.54 3.75 0.42
C SER A 352 -3.11 5.21 0.45
N VAL A 353 -1.89 5.50 0.00
CA VAL A 353 -1.36 6.85 -0.16
C VAL A 353 -1.40 7.25 -1.63
N PHE A 354 -1.68 8.52 -1.88
CA PHE A 354 -1.76 9.15 -3.19
C PHE A 354 -0.86 10.39 -3.21
N LEU A 355 -0.25 10.68 -4.36
CA LEU A 355 0.31 12.01 -4.64
C LEU A 355 -0.80 12.97 -5.02
N THR A 356 -1.02 14.01 -4.24
CA THR A 356 -2.11 14.96 -4.50
C THR A 356 -1.90 15.72 -5.81
N GLU A 357 -0.65 16.09 -6.13
CA GLU A 357 -0.31 16.86 -7.32
C GLU A 357 -0.71 16.16 -8.63
N ALA A 358 -0.67 14.83 -8.65
CA ALA A 358 -0.90 14.02 -9.85
C ALA A 358 -2.37 13.89 -10.24
N TYR A 359 -3.29 14.29 -9.36
CA TYR A 359 -4.72 14.16 -9.56
C TYR A 359 -5.39 15.51 -9.79
N ASP A 360 -6.37 15.51 -10.68
CA ASP A 360 -7.38 16.55 -10.80
C ASP A 360 -8.75 15.93 -10.53
N GLY A 361 -9.39 16.36 -9.44
CA GLY A 361 -10.58 15.70 -8.91
C GLY A 361 -10.32 14.22 -8.61
N ASN A 362 -11.05 13.34 -9.30
CA ASN A 362 -11.02 11.88 -9.13
C ASN A 362 -10.20 11.16 -10.19
N GLU A 363 -9.55 11.90 -11.10
CA GLU A 363 -8.79 11.34 -12.22
C GLU A 363 -7.31 11.76 -12.17
N LEU A 364 -6.47 10.91 -12.76
CA LEU A 364 -5.06 11.16 -12.91
C LEU A 364 -4.84 12.13 -14.09
N ILE A 365 -4.01 13.15 -13.91
CA ILE A 365 -3.71 14.18 -14.93
C ILE A 365 -2.98 13.55 -16.11
N GLU A 366 -1.88 12.84 -15.84
CA GLU A 366 -1.06 12.18 -16.86
C GLU A 366 -1.31 10.68 -16.83
N LYS A 367 -2.12 10.19 -17.78
CA LYS A 367 -2.46 8.76 -17.89
C LYS A 367 -1.47 8.05 -18.82
N CYS A 368 -0.85 6.97 -18.34
CA CYS A 368 -0.10 6.05 -19.20
C CYS A 368 -1.07 5.08 -19.91
N PRO A 369 -0.65 4.41 -21.00
CA PRO A 369 -1.48 3.43 -21.71
C PRO A 369 -2.08 2.34 -20.80
N LEU A 370 -1.30 1.80 -19.86
CA LEU A 370 -1.78 0.82 -18.88
C LEU A 370 -2.89 1.37 -17.97
N VAL A 371 -2.84 2.65 -17.59
CA VAL A 371 -3.92 3.28 -16.81
C VAL A 371 -5.19 3.45 -17.65
N ARG A 372 -5.07 3.83 -18.93
CA ARG A 372 -6.23 3.90 -19.85
C ARG A 372 -6.86 2.52 -20.06
N TRP A 373 -6.04 1.48 -20.17
CA TRP A 373 -6.52 0.10 -20.25
C TRP A 373 -7.30 -0.31 -18.99
N ARG A 374 -6.82 0.06 -17.79
CA ARG A 374 -7.56 -0.15 -16.54
C ARG A 374 -8.90 0.57 -16.51
N GLU A 375 -8.98 1.78 -17.05
CA GLU A 375 -10.23 2.52 -17.16
C GLU A 375 -11.21 1.82 -18.11
N LYS A 376 -10.74 1.30 -19.24
CA LYS A 376 -11.53 0.48 -20.18
C LYS A 376 -12.06 -0.78 -19.49
N LEU A 377 -11.20 -1.49 -18.75
CA LEU A 377 -11.60 -2.68 -17.99
C LEU A 377 -12.67 -2.33 -16.95
N LEU A 378 -12.48 -1.23 -16.21
CA LEU A 378 -13.45 -0.76 -15.22
C LEU A 378 -14.82 -0.41 -15.83
N GLN A 379 -14.85 0.20 -17.02
CA GLN A 379 -16.12 0.53 -17.70
C GLN A 379 -16.97 -0.72 -17.97
N LEU A 380 -16.33 -1.84 -18.33
CA LEU A 380 -17.02 -3.11 -18.64
C LEU A 380 -17.59 -3.82 -17.42
N THR A 381 -17.14 -3.46 -16.21
CA THR A 381 -17.72 -3.96 -14.95
C THR A 381 -19.10 -3.37 -14.65
N GLY A 382 -19.52 -2.33 -15.39
CA GLY A 382 -20.74 -1.59 -15.10
C GLY A 382 -20.66 -0.71 -13.84
N TYR A 383 -19.46 -0.46 -13.30
CA TYR A 383 -19.27 0.41 -12.14
C TYR A 383 -19.80 1.84 -12.40
N ARG A 384 -21.02 2.12 -11.96
CA ARG A 384 -21.59 3.46 -11.85
C ARG A 384 -21.36 3.94 -10.42
N GLY A 385 -20.29 4.69 -10.20
CA GLY A 385 -19.88 5.14 -8.86
C GLY A 385 -21.04 5.64 -8.02
N ARG A 386 -21.35 4.96 -6.90
CA ARG A 386 -22.35 5.44 -5.94
C ARG A 386 -21.79 6.68 -5.24
N LEU A 387 -22.09 7.87 -5.73
CA LEU A 387 -21.80 9.12 -5.02
C LEU A 387 -22.63 9.25 -3.71
N LYS A 388 -23.73 8.50 -3.57
CA LYS A 388 -24.75 8.73 -2.53
C LYS A 388 -24.42 8.27 -1.09
N ASN A 389 -23.56 7.27 -0.88
CA ASN A 389 -23.34 6.70 0.48
C ASN A 389 -21.98 7.05 1.11
N LEU A 390 -21.34 8.14 0.67
CA LEU A 390 -19.98 8.44 1.10
C LEU A 390 -19.90 9.24 2.42
N GLY A 391 -21.05 9.60 3.02
CA GLY A 391 -21.16 10.40 4.24
C GLY A 391 -21.35 9.64 5.56
N LYS A 392 -21.62 8.32 5.56
CA LYS A 392 -21.79 7.53 6.79
C LYS A 392 -20.54 6.68 7.04
N VAL A 393 -19.79 7.05 8.07
CA VAL A 393 -18.80 6.16 8.69
C VAL A 393 -19.61 5.15 9.47
N ASP A 394 -19.93 4.01 8.85
CA ASP A 394 -20.34 2.84 9.61
C ASP A 394 -19.18 1.84 9.66
N VAL A 395 -19.03 1.28 10.84
CA VAL A 395 -17.90 0.50 11.32
C VAL A 395 -17.63 -0.69 10.39
N CYS A 396 -16.39 -0.80 9.88
CA CYS A 396 -15.87 -1.97 9.15
C CYS A 396 -16.85 -2.67 8.21
N SER A 397 -17.74 -1.91 7.57
CA SER A 397 -18.64 -2.49 6.59
C SER A 397 -17.85 -2.63 5.30
N ASP A 398 -17.20 -3.79 5.15
CA ASP A 398 -16.84 -4.43 3.89
C ASP A 398 -18.14 -4.75 3.09
N SER A 399 -19.10 -3.82 3.12
CA SER A 399 -20.34 -3.91 2.37
C SER A 399 -19.98 -3.64 0.94
N ASP A 400 -19.63 -4.73 0.27
CA ASP A 400 -19.60 -4.87 -1.16
C ASP A 400 -20.98 -4.64 -1.79
N GLU A 401 -21.85 -3.78 -1.25
CA GLU A 401 -23.25 -3.55 -1.65
C GLU A 401 -23.43 -3.24 -3.15
N TYR A 402 -22.37 -2.79 -3.84
CA TYR A 402 -22.35 -2.64 -5.29
C TYR A 402 -22.12 -3.95 -6.06
N LEU A 403 -21.45 -4.94 -5.48
CA LEU A 403 -21.34 -6.33 -5.97
C LEU A 403 -22.40 -7.25 -5.33
N LEU A 404 -22.96 -6.88 -4.19
CA LEU A 404 -23.87 -7.65 -3.35
C LEU A 404 -25.30 -7.10 -3.40
N GLY A 405 -25.71 -6.50 -4.53
CA GLY A 405 -27.07 -5.98 -4.70
C GLY A 405 -28.13 -6.97 -4.21
N HIS A 406 -29.15 -6.45 -3.55
CA HIS A 406 -30.29 -7.21 -3.03
C HIS A 406 -31.13 -7.65 -4.23
N ASP A 407 -30.82 -8.81 -4.80
CA ASP A 407 -31.73 -9.47 -5.73
C ASP A 407 -32.60 -10.40 -4.88
N ASP A 408 -33.84 -9.96 -4.65
CA ASP A 408 -34.96 -10.79 -4.22
C ASP A 408 -35.31 -11.75 -5.38
N ASP A 409 -34.42 -12.68 -5.73
CA ASP A 409 -34.69 -13.77 -6.69
C ASP A 409 -33.60 -14.84 -6.52
N ASP A 410 -33.64 -15.56 -5.41
CA ASP A 410 -33.13 -16.93 -5.37
C ASP A 410 -34.12 -17.73 -4.50
N ASP A 411 -35.15 -18.25 -5.16
CA ASP A 411 -35.86 -19.44 -4.68
C ASP A 411 -34.79 -20.50 -4.40
N VAL A 412 -34.44 -20.63 -3.12
CA VAL A 412 -33.59 -21.71 -2.63
C VAL A 412 -34.43 -22.97 -2.74
N LEU A 413 -34.44 -23.57 -3.94
CA LEU A 413 -34.75 -24.97 -4.08
C LEU A 413 -33.61 -25.71 -3.37
N ASP A 414 -33.90 -26.09 -2.13
CA ASP A 414 -33.13 -26.98 -1.28
C ASP A 414 -33.04 -28.33 -2.01
N VAL A 415 -32.10 -28.44 -2.94
CA VAL A 415 -31.71 -29.72 -3.51
C VAL A 415 -30.69 -30.27 -2.54
N GLU A 416 -31.16 -31.16 -1.67
CA GLU A 416 -30.35 -32.05 -0.85
C GLU A 416 -29.27 -32.66 -1.75
N SER A 417 -28.05 -32.14 -1.67
CA SER A 417 -26.90 -32.75 -2.29
C SER A 417 -26.58 -33.98 -1.44
N GLU A 418 -27.04 -35.14 -1.90
CA GLU A 418 -26.62 -36.43 -1.40
C GLU A 418 -25.08 -36.46 -1.30
N ASN A 419 -24.60 -36.80 -0.12
CA ASN A 419 -23.19 -37.05 0.15
C ASN A 419 -22.73 -38.21 -0.76
N PRO A 420 -21.71 -38.03 -1.60
CA PRO A 420 -20.88 -39.16 -1.97
C PRO A 420 -19.91 -39.37 -0.80
N ASP A 421 -20.35 -40.19 0.15
CA ASP A 421 -19.45 -40.87 1.05
C ASP A 421 -18.39 -41.62 0.24
N ASP A 422 -17.18 -41.61 0.79
CA ASP A 422 -16.16 -42.66 0.70
C ASP A 422 -15.73 -43.13 -0.69
N ILE A 423 -14.51 -42.76 -1.10
CA ILE A 423 -13.50 -43.67 -1.69
C ILE A 423 -12.17 -42.90 -1.90
N LEU A 424 -11.08 -43.50 -1.41
CA LEU A 424 -9.65 -43.10 -1.42
C LEU A 424 -9.26 -42.16 -0.26
N ASP A 425 -8.90 -42.65 0.92
CA ASP A 425 -7.84 -43.60 1.30
C ASP A 425 -6.40 -43.10 1.06
N ASP A 426 -5.62 -43.38 2.09
CA ASP A 426 -4.33 -42.92 2.60
C ASP A 426 -3.21 -42.51 1.61
N CYS A 427 -2.74 -41.28 1.76
CA CYS A 427 -1.35 -40.88 1.53
C CYS A 427 -0.97 -39.83 2.58
N SER A 428 -0.81 -40.30 3.82
CA SER A 428 -0.12 -39.60 4.89
C SER A 428 1.36 -39.40 4.54
N ILE A 429 1.71 -38.23 3.99
CA ILE A 429 3.07 -37.71 4.03
C ILE A 429 3.10 -36.61 5.10
N SER A 430 3.57 -37.02 6.27
CA SER A 430 4.34 -36.19 7.19
C SER A 430 5.46 -35.48 6.42
N ASP A 431 5.61 -34.16 6.54
CA ASP A 431 6.79 -33.61 7.23
C ASP A 431 6.74 -32.07 7.36
N ASP A 432 6.93 -31.66 8.60
CA ASP A 432 7.83 -30.63 9.09
C ASP A 432 7.62 -29.10 8.94
N SER A 433 7.74 -28.51 10.14
CA SER A 433 8.38 -27.24 10.51
C SER A 433 7.54 -25.96 10.50
N GLU A 434 6.68 -25.84 11.52
CA GLU A 434 6.44 -24.54 12.17
C GLU A 434 7.74 -24.06 12.83
N MET A 435 8.32 -22.97 12.31
CA MET A 435 9.40 -22.25 12.99
C MET A 435 8.83 -21.45 14.16
N ASP A 436 8.92 -22.01 15.35
CA ASP A 436 8.71 -21.29 16.61
C ASP A 436 9.97 -20.43 16.90
N LEU A 437 9.84 -19.11 16.75
CA LEU A 437 10.88 -18.16 17.12
C LEU A 437 10.82 -17.96 18.63
N GLY A 438 11.55 -18.82 19.34
CA GLY A 438 11.75 -18.71 20.78
C GLY A 438 12.25 -17.32 21.19
N ASP A 439 11.51 -16.71 22.11
CA ASP A 439 11.92 -15.55 22.87
C ASP A 439 13.26 -15.86 23.56
N ALA A 440 14.32 -15.20 23.11
CA ALA A 440 15.59 -15.16 23.82
C ALA A 440 15.41 -14.23 25.03
N ASP A 441 14.90 -14.79 26.13
CA ASP A 441 15.00 -14.19 27.44
C ASP A 441 16.48 -13.98 27.76
N ALA A 442 16.83 -12.70 27.82
CA ALA A 442 18.06 -12.21 28.34
C ALA A 442 18.09 -12.48 29.85
N ASP A 443 18.94 -13.40 30.30
CA ASP A 443 19.53 -13.31 31.62
C ASP A 443 20.86 -14.07 31.69
N GLU A 444 21.83 -13.40 32.31
CA GLU A 444 22.97 -13.97 33.04
C GLU A 444 24.23 -14.40 32.26
N PHE A 445 25.08 -13.42 31.92
CA PHE A 445 26.54 -13.61 32.01
C PHE A 445 27.22 -12.30 32.48
N CYS A 446 27.09 -12.01 33.77
CA CYS A 446 28.07 -11.23 34.51
C CYS A 446 28.96 -12.21 35.28
N ARG A 447 30.13 -12.52 34.73
CA ARG A 447 31.29 -12.97 35.51
C ARG A 447 32.51 -12.23 34.98
N ASP A 448 32.92 -11.22 35.75
CA ASP A 448 34.30 -10.77 35.81
C ASP A 448 35.21 -11.89 36.33
#